data_AF-W7DHT0-F1
#
_entry.id   AF-W7DHT0-F1
#
_cell.length_a   1.000
_cell.length_b   1.000
_cell.length_c   1.000
_cell.angle_alpha   90.00
_cell.angle_beta   90.00
_cell.angle_gamma   90.00
#
_symmetry.space_group_name_H-M   'P 1'
#
loop_
_entity.id
_entity.type
_entity.pdbx_description
1 polymer ?
#
loop_
_entity_poly.entity_id
_entity_poly.type
_entity_poly.pdbx_seq_one_letter_code
_entity_poly.pdbx_strand_id
1 'polypeptide(L)'
;MKRLTGNVATITRELREREWEQDFSDISRTVLDIITDVRKNGDAALVRLTKAFDGVNLTAFKVSDAEIDAAYKSVPDELISALETARKNIFDYQRKTKTQWFFRQ
;
A
#
# COMPACT_ATOMS: atom_id res chain seq x y z
N MET A 1 4.78 28.96 -11.62
CA MET A 1 3.54 28.16 -11.77
C MET A 1 3.03 28.31 -13.20
N LYS A 2 2.91 27.21 -13.96
CA LYS A 2 2.34 27.25 -15.32
C LYS A 2 0.82 27.39 -15.22
N ARG A 3 0.29 28.53 -15.66
CA ARG A 3 -1.16 28.79 -15.69
C ARG A 3 -1.76 28.01 -16.86
N LEU A 4 -2.80 27.23 -16.59
CA LEU A 4 -3.60 26.56 -17.61
C LEU A 4 -4.61 27.60 -18.13
N THR A 5 -4.66 27.79 -19.45
CA THR A 5 -5.56 28.76 -20.09
C THR A 5 -6.23 28.10 -21.29
N GLY A 6 -7.55 28.08 -21.32
CA GLY A 6 -8.32 27.46 -22.40
C GLY A 6 -9.69 26.99 -21.94
N ASN A 7 -10.46 26.39 -22.84
CA ASN A 7 -11.75 25.79 -22.49
C ASN A 7 -11.55 24.44 -21.76
N VAL A 8 -12.62 23.92 -21.16
CA VAL A 8 -12.61 22.66 -20.39
C VAL A 8 -12.03 21.50 -21.20
N ALA A 9 -12.30 21.41 -22.50
CA ALA A 9 -11.76 20.36 -23.36
C ALA A 9 -10.23 20.46 -23.54
N THR A 10 -9.71 21.69 -23.65
CA THR A 10 -8.27 21.98 -23.78
C THR A 10 -7.54 21.65 -22.49
N ILE A 11 -8.10 22.07 -21.36
CA ILE A 11 -7.55 21.78 -20.02
C ILE A 11 -7.58 20.26 -19.75
N THR A 12 -8.67 19.57 -20.11
CA THR A 12 -8.80 18.12 -19.91
C THR A 12 -7.79 17.32 -20.74
N ARG A 13 -7.47 17.78 -21.94
CA ARG A 13 -6.43 17.18 -22.79
C ARG A 13 -5.03 17.42 -22.23
N GLU A 14 -4.72 18.65 -21.86
CA GLU A 14 -3.40 18.99 -21.29
C GLU A 14 -3.14 18.30 -19.94
N LEU A 15 -4.17 18.04 -19.13
CA LEU A 15 -4.03 17.27 -17.89
C LEU A 15 -3.80 15.77 -18.18
N ARG A 16 -4.50 15.19 -19.16
CA ARG A 16 -4.28 13.81 -19.60
C ARG A 16 -2.88 13.58 -20.17
N GLU A 17 -2.39 14.51 -20.98
CA GLU A 17 -1.05 14.44 -21.57
C GLU A 17 0.05 14.58 -20.51
N ARG A 18 -0.22 15.25 -19.38
CA ARG A 18 0.72 15.33 -18.25
C ARG A 18 0.80 14.06 -17.41
N GLU A 19 -0.25 13.25 -17.41
CA GLU A 19 -0.31 12.08 -16.53
C GLU A 19 0.48 10.89 -17.07
N TRP A 20 0.75 10.77 -18.37
CA TRP A 20 1.27 9.53 -18.96
C TRP A 20 2.46 9.71 -19.92
N GLU A 21 3.57 10.22 -19.40
CA GLU A 21 4.88 10.11 -20.06
C GLU A 21 5.96 9.62 -19.08
N GLN A 22 5.62 8.61 -18.29
CA GLN A 22 6.58 7.89 -17.45
C GLN A 22 6.80 6.51 -18.08
N ASP A 23 7.97 6.29 -18.65
CA ASP A 23 8.37 4.98 -19.14
C ASP A 23 8.67 4.07 -17.94
N PHE A 24 7.70 3.21 -17.60
CA PHE A 24 7.81 2.23 -16.52
C PHE A 24 8.37 0.88 -16.99
N SER A 25 8.89 0.78 -18.21
CA SER A 25 9.36 -0.50 -18.77
C SER A 25 10.48 -1.13 -17.93
N ASP A 26 11.44 -0.34 -17.48
CA ASP A 26 12.54 -0.81 -16.62
C ASP A 26 12.07 -1.27 -15.24
N ILE A 27 11.12 -0.53 -14.64
CA ILE A 27 10.51 -0.91 -13.36
C ILE A 27 9.72 -2.21 -13.51
N SER A 28 8.93 -2.32 -14.59
CA SER A 28 8.12 -3.51 -14.88
C SER A 28 8.99 -4.74 -15.07
N ARG A 29 10.12 -4.60 -15.78
CA ARG A 29 11.10 -5.68 -15.95
C ARG A 29 11.70 -6.11 -14.60
N THR A 30 12.10 -5.16 -13.77
CA THR A 30 12.65 -5.44 -12.44
C THR A 30 11.66 -6.20 -11.56
N VAL A 31 10.38 -5.79 -11.57
CA VAL A 31 9.31 -6.46 -10.82
C VAL A 31 9.09 -7.90 -11.33
N LEU A 32 9.11 -8.11 -12.65
CA LEU A 32 8.97 -9.44 -13.24
C LEU A 32 10.13 -10.37 -12.85
N ASP A 33 11.35 -9.84 -12.78
CA ASP A 33 12.52 -10.60 -12.36
C ASP A 33 12.40 -11.02 -10.88
N ILE A 34 11.95 -10.09 -10.00
CA ILE A 34 11.66 -10.39 -8.59
C ILE A 34 10.60 -11.48 -8.45
N ILE A 35 9.48 -11.36 -9.18
CA ILE A 35 8.40 -12.36 -9.13
C ILE A 35 8.92 -13.72 -9.59
N THR A 36 9.68 -13.76 -10.68
CA THR A 36 10.27 -15.00 -11.22
C THR A 36 11.22 -15.65 -10.22
N ASP A 37 12.06 -14.85 -9.59
CA ASP A 37 13.01 -15.30 -8.58
C ASP A 37 12.30 -15.86 -7.33
N VAL A 38 11.28 -15.16 -6.82
CA VAL A 38 10.47 -15.65 -5.69
C VAL A 38 9.72 -16.93 -6.04
N ARG A 39 9.18 -17.06 -7.26
CA ARG A 39 8.52 -18.31 -7.69
C ARG A 39 9.49 -19.49 -7.77
N LYS A 40 10.74 -19.25 -8.16
CA LYS A 40 11.76 -20.29 -8.32
C LYS A 40 12.41 -20.67 -6.99
N ASN A 41 12.69 -19.69 -6.15
CA ASN A 41 13.57 -19.83 -4.99
C ASN A 41 12.85 -19.60 -3.63
N GLY A 42 11.56 -19.25 -3.65
CA GLY A 42 10.72 -19.14 -2.46
C GLY A 42 11.29 -18.22 -1.38
N ASP A 43 11.22 -18.67 -0.13
CA ASP A 43 11.66 -17.94 1.06
C ASP A 43 13.12 -17.48 0.99
N ALA A 44 14.00 -18.23 0.33
CA ALA A 44 15.40 -17.84 0.18
C ALA A 44 15.56 -16.58 -0.68
N ALA A 45 14.70 -16.40 -1.70
CA ALA A 45 14.65 -15.13 -2.44
C ALA A 45 14.10 -14.01 -1.56
N LEU A 46 13.05 -14.26 -0.78
CA LEU A 46 12.47 -13.25 0.12
C LEU A 46 13.50 -12.75 1.13
N VAL A 47 14.23 -13.63 1.83
CA VAL A 47 15.27 -13.22 2.80
C VAL A 47 16.35 -12.37 2.13
N ARG A 48 16.80 -12.76 0.93
CA ARG A 48 17.81 -12.01 0.17
C ARG A 48 17.29 -10.63 -0.25
N LEU A 49 16.08 -10.56 -0.77
CA LEU A 49 15.46 -9.33 -1.26
C LEU A 49 15.15 -8.37 -0.09
N THR A 50 14.62 -8.87 1.03
CA THR A 50 14.43 -8.09 2.26
C THR A 50 15.75 -7.52 2.76
N LYS A 51 16.83 -8.31 2.75
CA LYS A 51 18.16 -7.78 3.12
C LYS A 51 18.65 -6.69 2.15
N ALA A 52 18.39 -6.85 0.85
CA ALA A 52 18.85 -5.91 -0.17
C ALA A 52 18.06 -4.59 -0.17
N PHE A 53 16.74 -4.64 0.00
CA PHE A 53 15.86 -3.48 -0.06
C PHE A 53 15.62 -2.82 1.31
N ASP A 54 15.40 -3.62 2.34
CA ASP A 54 15.04 -3.13 3.68
C ASP A 54 16.25 -3.09 4.63
N GLY A 55 17.39 -3.68 4.23
CA GLY A 55 18.61 -3.74 5.05
C GLY A 55 18.52 -4.69 6.25
N VAL A 56 17.44 -5.46 6.37
CA VAL A 56 17.16 -6.33 7.52
C VAL A 56 17.54 -7.77 7.22
N ASN A 57 18.26 -8.40 8.14
CA ASN A 57 18.50 -9.84 8.07
C ASN A 57 17.32 -10.59 8.71
N LEU A 58 16.39 -11.05 7.88
CA LEU A 58 15.15 -11.67 8.33
C LEU A 58 15.41 -13.05 8.94
N THR A 59 15.03 -13.23 10.21
CA THR A 59 15.13 -14.51 10.94
C THR A 59 13.81 -15.27 10.99
N ALA A 60 12.69 -14.54 10.91
CA ALA A 60 11.34 -15.08 10.87
C ALA A 60 10.44 -14.18 10.02
N PHE A 61 9.53 -14.77 9.26
CA PHE A 61 8.56 -14.02 8.44
C PHE A 61 7.37 -13.50 9.26
N LYS A 62 7.02 -14.20 10.34
CA LYS A 62 5.90 -13.86 11.20
C LYS A 62 6.42 -13.16 12.45
N VAL A 63 5.87 -11.98 12.74
CA VAL A 63 6.08 -11.30 14.02
C VAL A 63 5.43 -12.13 15.13
N SER A 64 6.14 -12.33 16.23
CA SER A 64 5.63 -13.13 17.34
C SER A 64 4.55 -12.40 18.13
N ASP A 65 3.64 -13.17 18.75
CA ASP A 65 2.58 -12.60 19.61
C ASP A 65 3.18 -11.78 20.77
N ALA A 66 4.35 -12.21 21.28
CA ALA A 66 5.08 -11.49 22.32
C ALA A 66 5.60 -10.11 21.86
N GLU A 67 6.11 -10.00 20.63
CA GLU A 67 6.53 -8.71 20.06
C GLU A 67 5.33 -7.79 19.83
N ILE A 68 4.19 -8.34 19.41
CA ILE A 68 2.95 -7.58 19.26
C ILE A 68 2.50 -7.04 20.63
N ASP A 69 2.44 -7.89 21.65
CA ASP A 69 2.05 -7.48 23.00
C ASP A 69 3.00 -6.43 23.59
N ALA A 70 4.30 -6.58 23.34
CA ALA A 70 5.30 -5.60 23.77
C ALA A 70 5.10 -4.25 23.06
N ALA A 71 4.81 -4.26 21.76
CA ALA A 71 4.52 -3.05 21.00
C ALA A 71 3.25 -2.34 21.54
N TYR A 72 2.18 -3.09 21.82
CA TYR A 72 0.96 -2.56 22.44
C TYR A 72 1.23 -1.88 23.79
N LYS A 73 2.10 -2.45 24.62
CA LYS A 73 2.48 -1.86 25.91
C LYS A 73 3.43 -0.67 25.79
N SER A 74 4.13 -0.53 24.67
CA SER A 74 5.12 0.53 24.44
C SER A 74 4.52 1.84 23.96
N VAL A 75 3.25 1.84 23.53
CA VAL A 75 2.56 3.01 23.00
C VAL A 75 1.61 3.61 24.05
N PRO A 76 1.39 4.94 24.04
CA PRO A 76 0.45 5.58 24.97
C PRO A 76 -1.00 5.12 24.75
N ASP A 77 -1.75 4.95 25.84
CA ASP A 77 -3.16 4.55 25.82
C ASP A 77 -4.06 5.50 25.00
N GLU A 78 -3.72 6.79 24.97
CA GLU A 78 -4.43 7.78 24.16
C GLU A 78 -4.35 7.47 22.66
N LEU A 79 -3.17 7.05 22.19
CA LEU A 79 -2.97 6.67 20.79
C LEU A 79 -3.74 5.40 20.44
N ILE A 80 -3.74 4.40 21.34
CA ILE A 80 -4.54 3.19 21.18
C ILE A 80 -6.02 3.56 21.06
N SER A 81 -6.53 4.39 21.98
CA SER A 81 -7.93 4.82 22.00
C SER A 81 -8.34 5.56 20.72
N ALA A 82 -7.45 6.39 20.18
CA ALA A 82 -7.67 7.08 18.91
C ALA A 82 -7.76 6.10 17.73
N LEU A 83 -6.87 5.11 17.66
CA LEU A 83 -6.88 4.07 16.63
C LEU A 83 -8.13 3.17 16.73
N GLU A 84 -8.57 2.82 17.94
CA GLU A 84 -9.78 2.04 18.16
C GLU A 84 -11.04 2.79 17.70
N THR A 85 -11.09 4.10 17.96
CA THR A 85 -12.17 4.97 17.48
C THR A 85 -12.17 5.03 15.95
N ALA A 86 -11.01 5.23 15.32
CA ALA A 86 -10.87 5.22 13.87
C ALA A 86 -11.33 3.88 13.27
N ARG A 87 -10.89 2.75 13.84
CA ARG A 87 -11.31 1.40 13.45
C ARG A 87 -12.83 1.25 13.49
N LYS A 88 -13.46 1.68 14.59
CA LYS A 88 -14.93 1.61 14.75
C LYS A 88 -15.64 2.41 13.66
N ASN A 89 -15.20 3.64 13.40
CA ASN A 89 -15.82 4.52 12.41
C ASN A 89 -15.72 3.93 10.99
N ILE A 90 -14.55 3.40 10.63
CA ILE A 90 -14.33 2.73 9.34
C ILE A 90 -15.26 1.52 9.21
N PHE A 91 -15.33 0.67 10.23
CA PHE A 91 -16.14 -0.55 10.21
C PHE A 91 -17.64 -0.24 10.15
N ASP A 92 -18.10 0.75 10.90
CA ASP A 92 -19.49 1.21 10.89
C ASP A 92 -19.91 1.75 9.53
N TYR A 93 -19.03 2.52 8.87
CA TYR A 93 -19.26 3.02 7.52
C TYR A 93 -19.31 1.88 6.51
N GLN A 94 -18.29 1.00 6.50
CA GLN A 94 -18.20 -0.14 5.59
C GLN A 94 -19.39 -1.09 5.71
N ARG A 95 -19.90 -1.32 6.93
CA ARG A 95 -21.09 -2.14 7.14
C ARG A 95 -22.33 -1.53 6.48
N LYS A 96 -22.50 -0.20 6.55
CA LYS A 96 -23.62 0.51 5.91
C LYS A 96 -23.51 0.48 4.39
N THR A 97 -22.30 0.61 3.83
CA THR A 97 -22.09 0.62 2.37
C THR A 97 -22.14 -0.77 1.74
N LYS A 98 -21.72 -1.83 2.44
CA LYS A 98 -21.89 -3.22 1.97
C LYS A 98 -23.35 -3.58 1.74
N THR A 99 -24.27 -3.13 2.61
CA THR A 99 -25.70 -3.35 2.42
C THR A 99 -26.24 -2.57 1.22
N GLN A 100 -25.74 -1.36 0.96
CA GLN A 100 -26.22 -0.51 -0.13
C GLN A 100 -25.78 -0.98 -1.53
N TRP A 101 -24.63 -1.66 -1.66
CA TRP A 101 -24.16 -2.21 -2.94
C TRP A 101 -25.08 -3.30 -3.50
N PHE A 102 -25.67 -4.13 -2.64
CA PHE A 102 -26.55 -5.24 -3.05
C PHE A 102 -27.94 -4.79 -3.55
N PHE A 103 -28.40 -3.58 -3.22
CA PHE A 103 -29.72 -3.06 -3.63
C PHE A 103 -29.67 -2.10 -4.83
N ARG A 104 -28.55 -2.10 -5.58
CA ARG A 104 -28.32 -1.20 -6.72
C ARG A 104 -28.04 -1.93 -8.05
N GLN A 105 -28.46 -3.19 -8.19
CA GLN A 105 -28.52 -3.89 -9.47
C GLN A 105 -29.97 -4.00 -9.96
#